data_AF-A0A7V7E980-F1
#
_entry.id   AF-A0A7V7E980-F1
#
_cell.length_a   1.000
_cell.length_b   1.000
_cell.length_c   1.000
_cell.angle_alpha   90.00
_cell.angle_beta   90.00
_cell.angle_gamma   90.00
#
_symmetry.space_group_name_H-M   'P 1'
#
loop_
_entity.id
_entity.type
_entity.pdbx_description
1 polymer ?
#
loop_
_entity_poly.entity_id
_entity_poly.type
_entity_poly.pdbx_seq_one_letter_code
_entity_poly.pdbx_strand_id
1 'polypeptide(L)'
;MLARLIILLILLSPVVIGTLWFSDNPGVVRIEWLGWQVDTNISVLLLSLLLLFSALLSLYRLSAVLADLPARFGHSRKARVQEKGMAALLAALDAVAGGDPGQGRQHGAEAAKLLRSPALAASLDRLMPRPPASPAAEPVPEPAKKRVKAALKDVAPPPPPPPPPPPPPVAVVPPPPEDDPTLFNEKIRAAAWDEALAEVEAALLSGAISPATAARRRAGLLLGQAMVVEDADQALRLGRDALKADPDFLPAALYLLRLHAAAGRRAEAEAVLAASWRRTPSGLLLDACRVLWAEDDPQSRLERLEHLAESNANHQESHLAIGEAAVAAERWGLARRHLVAAVKAAPNALGYRLMAEVEEKEAPGSENAAEVWRRKEREEAPPLPAWRCAACGAVQADWSVTCAACDGVMTVDRG
;
A
#
# COMPACT_ATOMS: atom_id res chain seq x y z
N MET A 1 -23.21 11.06 -5.02
CA MET A 1 -24.01 10.23 -5.95
C MET A 1 -25.50 10.63 -5.99
N LEU A 2 -26.13 10.97 -4.86
CA LEU A 2 -27.55 11.37 -4.78
C LEU A 2 -27.99 12.45 -5.78
N ALA A 3 -27.24 13.55 -5.92
CA ALA A 3 -27.58 14.62 -6.87
C ALA A 3 -27.63 14.15 -8.34
N ARG A 4 -26.80 13.15 -8.70
CA ARG A 4 -26.76 12.58 -10.05
C ARG A 4 -27.95 11.65 -10.31
N LEU A 5 -28.40 10.93 -9.29
CA LEU A 5 -29.59 10.07 -9.36
C LEU A 5 -30.87 10.91 -9.49
N ILE A 6 -30.96 12.02 -8.73
CA ILE A 6 -32.10 12.94 -8.76
C ILE A 6 -32.25 13.61 -10.13
N ILE A 7 -31.15 14.08 -10.72
CA ILE A 7 -31.17 14.68 -12.07
C ILE A 7 -31.63 13.66 -13.12
N LEU A 8 -31.19 12.40 -13.00
CA LEU A 8 -31.54 11.33 -13.93
C LEU A 8 -33.02 10.93 -13.81
N LEU A 9 -33.58 10.89 -12.60
CA LEU A 9 -35.00 10.68 -12.34
C LEU A 9 -35.87 11.83 -12.89
N ILE A 10 -35.46 13.08 -12.69
CA ILE A 10 -36.15 14.27 -13.23
C ILE A 10 -36.16 14.22 -14.76
N LEU A 11 -35.05 13.79 -15.37
CA LEU A 11 -34.90 13.66 -16.82
C LEU A 11 -35.73 12.50 -17.40
N LEU A 12 -35.92 11.40 -16.66
CA LEU A 12 -36.67 10.22 -17.12
C LEU A 12 -38.20 10.37 -16.99
N SER A 13 -38.65 11.23 -16.07
CA SER A 13 -40.07 11.46 -15.75
C SER A 13 -40.95 11.87 -16.96
N PRO A 14 -40.54 12.79 -17.86
CA PRO A 14 -41.36 13.20 -19.00
C PRO A 14 -41.56 12.07 -20.02
N VAL A 15 -40.56 11.18 -20.15
CA VAL A 15 -40.61 10.05 -21.08
C VAL A 15 -41.65 9.04 -20.62
N VAL A 16 -41.67 8.71 -19.33
CA VAL A 16 -42.63 7.77 -18.73
C VAL A 16 -44.05 8.33 -18.79
N ILE A 17 -44.22 9.61 -18.46
CA ILE A 17 -45.51 10.31 -18.56
C ILE A 17 -46.01 10.35 -20.01
N GLY A 18 -45.11 10.62 -20.96
CA GLY A 18 -45.42 10.63 -22.39
C GLY A 18 -45.87 9.27 -22.90
N THR A 19 -45.23 8.18 -22.47
CA THR A 19 -45.61 6.82 -22.85
C THR A 19 -46.95 6.37 -22.26
N LEU A 20 -47.24 6.76 -21.01
CA LEU A 20 -48.49 6.37 -20.34
C LEU A 20 -49.72 7.10 -20.91
N TRP A 21 -49.57 8.37 -21.29
CA TRP A 21 -50.65 9.14 -21.91
C TRP A 21 -50.93 8.73 -23.37
N PHE A 22 -49.93 8.17 -24.06
CA PHE A 22 -49.98 7.81 -25.48
C PHE A 22 -50.76 6.51 -25.78
N SER A 23 -50.94 5.63 -24.80
CA SER A 23 -51.73 4.40 -25.00
C SER A 23 -53.20 4.68 -25.38
N ASP A 24 -53.71 5.88 -25.06
CA ASP A 24 -55.15 6.15 -25.11
C ASP A 24 -55.58 7.15 -26.21
N ASN A 25 -54.66 7.82 -26.94
CA ASN A 25 -55.03 8.90 -27.87
C ASN A 25 -54.24 8.89 -29.21
N PRO A 26 -54.71 8.19 -30.25
CA PRO A 26 -54.19 8.34 -31.60
C PRO A 26 -54.67 9.67 -32.21
N GLY A 27 -53.82 10.69 -32.24
CA GLY A 27 -54.14 12.02 -32.76
C GLY A 27 -53.03 12.63 -33.62
N VAL A 28 -53.35 13.65 -34.41
CA VAL A 28 -52.36 14.46 -35.14
C VAL A 28 -52.08 15.70 -34.31
N VAL A 29 -50.81 15.95 -33.95
CA VAL A 29 -50.44 17.11 -33.15
C VAL A 29 -50.13 18.27 -34.08
N ARG A 30 -50.94 19.33 -33.98
CA ARG A 30 -50.72 20.60 -34.67
C ARG A 30 -50.08 21.60 -33.72
N ILE A 31 -48.85 21.99 -34.01
CA ILE A 31 -48.15 23.04 -33.26
C ILE A 31 -48.18 24.30 -34.13
N GLU A 32 -48.92 25.32 -33.69
CA GLU A 32 -48.85 26.68 -34.24
C GLU A 32 -47.88 27.52 -33.41
N TRP A 33 -46.82 28.01 -34.05
CA TRP A 33 -45.87 28.91 -33.40
C TRP A 33 -45.52 30.07 -34.34
N LEU A 34 -45.85 31.30 -33.94
CA LEU A 34 -45.55 32.53 -34.71
C LEU A 34 -46.00 32.49 -36.19
N GLY A 35 -47.12 31.80 -36.50
CA GLY A 35 -47.63 31.63 -37.85
C GLY A 35 -47.01 30.47 -38.66
N TRP A 36 -46.06 29.73 -38.07
CA TRP A 36 -45.60 28.46 -38.59
C TRP A 36 -46.50 27.32 -38.08
N GLN A 37 -47.11 26.59 -39.01
CA GLN A 37 -47.84 25.37 -38.75
C GLN A 37 -46.96 24.17 -39.08
N VAL A 38 -46.66 23.35 -38.07
CA VAL A 38 -45.96 22.08 -38.27
C VAL A 38 -46.91 20.93 -37.95
N ASP A 39 -47.43 20.31 -39.01
CA ASP A 39 -48.23 19.10 -38.90
C ASP A 39 -47.28 17.90 -38.72
N THR A 40 -47.16 17.41 -37.49
CA THR A 40 -46.23 16.31 -37.17
C THR A 40 -46.98 15.08 -36.68
N ASN A 41 -46.62 13.90 -37.19
CA ASN A 41 -47.10 12.64 -36.63
C ASN A 41 -46.50 12.46 -35.22
N ILE A 42 -47.30 12.03 -34.24
CA ILE A 42 -46.85 11.95 -32.83
C ILE A 42 -45.60 11.10 -32.68
N SER A 43 -45.45 10.05 -33.50
CA SER A 43 -44.26 9.19 -33.54
C SER A 43 -42.96 9.95 -33.83
N VAL A 44 -43.03 10.97 -34.71
CA VAL A 44 -41.87 11.80 -35.08
C VAL A 44 -41.53 12.77 -33.95
N LEU A 45 -42.55 13.32 -33.27
CA LEU A 45 -42.35 14.16 -32.08
C LEU A 45 -41.64 13.36 -30.98
N LEU A 46 -42.10 12.14 -30.68
CA LEU A 46 -41.50 11.24 -29.69
C LEU A 46 -40.05 10.87 -30.02
N LEU A 47 -39.78 10.51 -31.29
CA LEU A 47 -38.43 10.19 -31.74
C LEU A 47 -37.48 11.38 -31.57
N SER A 48 -37.95 12.60 -31.92
CA SER A 48 -37.16 13.81 -31.77
C SER A 48 -36.82 14.13 -30.30
N LEU A 49 -37.76 13.89 -29.39
CA LEU A 49 -37.60 14.13 -27.96
C LEU A 49 -36.63 13.11 -27.34
N LEU A 50 -36.72 11.84 -27.77
CA LEU A 50 -35.82 10.77 -27.33
C LEU A 50 -34.39 10.97 -27.85
N LEU A 51 -34.24 11.46 -29.09
CA LEU A 51 -32.93 11.83 -29.65
C LEU A 51 -32.31 13.02 -28.92
N LEU A 52 -33.10 14.07 -28.65
CA LEU A 52 -32.65 15.23 -27.87
C LEU A 52 -32.19 14.82 -26.47
N PHE A 53 -32.94 13.92 -25.85
CA PHE A 53 -32.63 13.35 -24.53
C PHE A 53 -31.31 12.57 -24.53
N SER A 54 -31.13 11.67 -25.51
CA SER A 54 -29.90 10.89 -25.68
C SER A 54 -28.68 11.79 -25.92
N ALA A 55 -28.86 12.87 -26.69
CA ALA A 55 -27.82 13.87 -26.93
C ALA A 55 -27.42 14.60 -25.64
N LEU A 56 -28.39 15.06 -24.83
CA LEU A 56 -28.13 15.72 -23.54
C LEU A 56 -27.39 14.81 -22.56
N LEU A 57 -27.76 13.53 -22.47
CA LEU A 57 -27.05 12.55 -21.64
C LEU A 57 -25.62 12.31 -22.11
N SER A 58 -25.42 12.27 -23.43
CA SER A 58 -24.10 12.10 -24.04
C SER A 58 -23.20 13.31 -23.75
N LEU A 59 -23.73 14.54 -23.87
CA LEU A 59 -23.00 15.76 -23.49
C LEU A 59 -22.69 15.78 -21.99
N TYR A 60 -23.62 15.38 -21.13
CA TYR A 60 -23.39 15.32 -19.68
C TYR A 60 -22.28 14.31 -19.34
N ARG A 61 -22.32 13.11 -19.92
CA ARG A 61 -21.27 12.08 -19.77
C ARG A 61 -19.91 12.60 -20.24
N LEU A 62 -19.87 13.27 -21.39
CA LEU A 62 -18.64 13.84 -21.95
C LEU A 62 -18.06 14.92 -21.03
N SER A 63 -18.92 15.77 -20.45
CA SER A 63 -18.49 16.82 -19.51
C SER A 63 -17.85 16.24 -18.23
N ALA A 64 -18.36 15.10 -17.73
CA ALA A 64 -17.79 14.42 -16.57
C ALA A 64 -16.41 13.82 -16.88
N VAL A 65 -16.23 13.24 -18.07
CA VAL A 65 -14.93 12.72 -18.52
C VAL A 65 -13.90 13.84 -18.68
N LEU A 66 -14.31 14.99 -19.22
CA LEU A 66 -13.43 16.17 -19.32
C LEU A 66 -13.09 16.78 -17.96
N ALA A 67 -13.99 16.74 -16.98
CA ALA A 67 -13.73 17.23 -15.63
C ALA A 67 -12.76 16.32 -14.84
N ASP A 68 -12.75 15.02 -15.11
CA ASP A 68 -11.86 14.04 -14.46
C ASP A 68 -10.47 13.91 -15.14
N LEU A 69 -10.29 14.50 -16.32
CA LEU A 69 -9.03 14.51 -17.07
C LEU A 69 -7.83 15.11 -16.29
N PRO A 70 -7.93 16.26 -15.59
CA PRO A 70 -6.79 16.83 -14.85
C PRO A 70 -6.34 15.95 -13.66
N ALA A 71 -7.22 15.15 -13.07
CA ALA A 71 -6.86 14.24 -11.97
C ALA A 71 -6.06 13.02 -12.46
N ARG A 72 -6.37 12.51 -13.66
CA ARG A 72 -5.69 11.32 -14.23
C ARG A 72 -4.26 11.60 -14.70
N PHE A 73 -3.95 12.81 -15.16
CA PHE A 73 -2.59 13.19 -15.59
C PHE A 73 -1.67 13.66 -14.46
N GLY A 74 -2.20 13.93 -13.26
CA GLY A 74 -1.42 14.40 -12.11
C GLY A 74 -0.53 13.34 -11.46
N HIS A 75 -0.92 12.06 -11.49
CA HIS A 75 -0.18 10.99 -10.80
C HIS A 75 1.04 10.48 -11.57
N SER A 76 0.97 10.40 -12.90
CA SER A 76 2.13 10.00 -13.74
C SER A 76 3.26 11.04 -13.72
N ARG A 77 2.96 12.31 -13.46
CA ARG A 77 3.97 13.37 -13.37
C ARG A 77 4.78 13.26 -12.08
N LYS A 78 4.15 12.89 -10.95
CA LYS A 78 4.87 12.66 -9.68
C LYS A 78 5.83 11.48 -9.78
N ALA A 79 5.38 10.37 -10.37
CA ALA A 79 6.22 9.20 -10.61
C ALA A 79 7.45 9.53 -11.48
N ARG A 80 7.25 10.22 -12.62
CA ARG A 80 8.35 10.63 -13.51
C ARG A 80 9.31 11.65 -12.89
N VAL A 81 8.82 12.52 -12.00
CA VAL A 81 9.67 13.50 -11.29
C VAL A 81 10.52 12.80 -10.21
N GLN A 82 9.97 11.80 -9.52
CA GLN A 82 10.74 10.98 -8.56
C GLN A 82 11.80 10.14 -9.26
N GLU A 83 11.46 9.53 -10.40
CA GLU A 83 12.40 8.74 -11.22
C GLU A 83 13.57 9.60 -11.70
N LYS A 84 13.30 10.80 -12.22
CA LYS A 84 14.34 11.78 -12.59
C LYS A 84 15.16 12.26 -11.40
N GLY A 85 14.53 12.47 -10.25
CA GLY A 85 15.20 12.88 -9.02
C GLY A 85 16.17 11.82 -8.49
N MET A 86 15.78 10.54 -8.58
CA MET A 86 16.64 9.42 -8.19
C MET A 86 17.80 9.21 -9.18
N ALA A 87 17.55 9.35 -10.49
CA ALA A 87 18.60 9.28 -11.51
C ALA A 87 19.66 10.39 -11.35
N ALA A 88 19.23 11.62 -11.05
CA ALA A 88 20.15 12.73 -10.76
C ALA A 88 20.97 12.49 -9.48
N LEU A 89 20.39 11.84 -8.46
CA LEU A 89 21.11 11.47 -7.25
C LEU A 89 22.20 10.42 -7.53
N LEU A 90 21.90 9.41 -8.35
CA LEU A 90 22.86 8.39 -8.75
C LEU A 90 24.00 9.00 -9.58
N ALA A 91 23.69 9.89 -10.53
CA ALA A 91 24.70 10.62 -11.29
C ALA A 91 25.59 11.50 -10.39
N ALA A 92 25.02 12.09 -9.33
CA ALA A 92 25.78 12.85 -8.35
C ALA A 92 26.79 11.98 -7.58
N LEU A 93 26.39 10.78 -7.19
CA LEU A 93 27.27 9.83 -6.49
C LEU A 93 28.35 9.27 -7.42
N ASP A 94 28.00 8.98 -8.67
CA ASP A 94 28.94 8.50 -9.68
C ASP A 94 30.00 9.55 -10.04
N ALA A 95 29.61 10.82 -10.19
CA ALA A 95 30.54 11.93 -10.42
C ALA A 95 31.52 12.14 -9.24
N VAL A 96 31.05 11.95 -8.00
CA VAL A 96 31.92 12.01 -6.81
C VAL A 96 32.88 10.81 -6.79
N ALA A 97 32.41 9.61 -7.11
CA ALA A 97 33.25 8.42 -7.22
C ALA A 97 34.29 8.55 -8.34
N GLY A 98 33.95 9.24 -9.44
CA GLY A 98 34.82 9.57 -10.56
C GLY A 98 35.84 10.70 -10.29
N GLY A 99 35.80 11.33 -9.11
CA GLY A 99 36.77 12.36 -8.70
C GLY A 99 36.39 13.80 -9.06
N ASP A 100 35.18 14.06 -9.54
CA ASP A 100 34.67 15.38 -9.90
C ASP A 100 33.59 15.88 -8.90
N PRO A 101 33.99 16.34 -7.70
CA PRO A 101 33.03 16.77 -6.66
C PRO A 101 32.22 18.01 -7.06
N GLY A 102 32.67 18.78 -8.06
CA GLY A 102 31.95 19.93 -8.60
C GLY A 102 30.69 19.53 -9.38
N GLN A 103 30.80 18.53 -10.26
CA GLN A 103 29.65 17.99 -11.02
C GLN A 103 28.69 17.24 -10.09
N GLY A 104 29.23 16.52 -9.09
CA GLY A 104 28.44 15.87 -8.04
C GLY A 104 27.51 16.84 -7.30
N ARG A 105 27.99 18.04 -6.95
CA ARG A 105 27.15 19.07 -6.30
C ARG A 105 26.05 19.60 -7.21
N GLN A 106 26.31 19.79 -8.50
CA GLN A 106 25.30 20.26 -9.45
C GLN A 106 24.16 19.24 -9.59
N HIS A 107 24.50 17.98 -9.82
CA HIS A 107 23.51 16.89 -9.90
C HIS A 107 22.80 16.65 -8.57
N GLY A 108 23.50 16.79 -7.43
CA GLY A 108 22.90 16.70 -6.10
C GLY A 108 21.90 17.83 -5.80
N ALA A 109 22.19 19.06 -6.22
CA ALA A 109 21.27 20.19 -6.11
C ALA A 109 20.03 20.01 -7.02
N GLU A 110 20.22 19.48 -8.22
CA GLU A 110 19.12 19.13 -9.13
C GLU A 110 18.23 18.02 -8.56
N ALA A 111 18.84 16.97 -8.00
CA ALA A 111 18.12 15.89 -7.32
C ALA A 111 17.30 16.41 -6.13
N ALA A 112 17.87 17.27 -5.28
CA ALA A 112 17.17 17.86 -4.15
C ALA A 112 16.00 18.76 -4.57
N LYS A 113 16.13 19.48 -5.70
CA LYS A 113 15.06 20.30 -6.28
C LYS A 113 13.91 19.44 -6.84
N LEU A 114 14.24 18.33 -7.50
CA LEU A 114 13.25 17.39 -8.07
C LEU A 114 12.53 16.59 -6.97
N LEU A 115 13.25 16.15 -5.94
CA LEU A 115 12.72 15.37 -4.82
C LEU A 115 12.10 16.25 -3.70
N ARG A 116 12.23 17.58 -3.81
CA ARG A 116 11.68 18.58 -2.87
C ARG A 116 12.09 18.35 -1.41
N SER A 117 13.31 17.87 -1.18
CA SER A 117 13.81 17.56 0.16
C SER A 117 15.00 18.47 0.51
N PRO A 118 14.78 19.56 1.27
CA PRO A 118 15.88 20.45 1.68
C PRO A 118 16.89 19.75 2.60
N ALA A 119 16.45 18.74 3.35
CA ALA A 119 17.31 17.89 4.17
C ALA A 119 18.31 17.07 3.33
N LEU A 120 17.91 16.61 2.13
CA LEU A 120 18.80 15.85 1.25
C LEU A 120 19.93 16.72 0.72
N ALA A 121 19.63 17.97 0.32
CA ALA A 121 20.64 18.94 -0.08
C ALA A 121 21.67 19.19 1.04
N ALA A 122 21.21 19.38 2.27
CA ALA A 122 22.08 19.62 3.42
C ALA A 122 22.92 18.38 3.82
N SER A 123 22.43 17.17 3.57
CA SER A 123 23.17 15.93 3.78
C SER A 123 24.23 15.70 2.70
N LEU A 124 23.90 15.95 1.43
CA LEU A 124 24.85 15.85 0.31
C LEU A 124 25.99 16.87 0.42
N ASP A 125 25.68 18.11 0.82
CA ASP A 125 26.71 19.14 1.02
C ASP A 125 27.67 18.80 2.17
N ARG A 126 27.20 18.09 3.20
CA ARG A 126 28.03 17.58 4.30
C ARG A 126 28.92 16.40 3.88
N LEU A 127 28.45 15.55 2.98
CA LEU A 127 29.18 14.34 2.55
C LEU A 127 30.18 14.61 1.43
N MET A 128 30.02 15.69 0.65
CA MET A 128 30.91 15.99 -0.47
C MET A 128 32.06 16.91 -0.05
N PRO A 129 33.34 16.51 -0.23
CA PRO A 129 34.48 17.35 0.12
C PRO A 129 34.44 18.68 -0.63
N ARG A 130 34.81 19.77 0.04
CA ARG A 130 34.89 21.10 -0.58
C ARG A 130 36.07 21.09 -1.54
N PRO A 131 35.90 21.42 -2.84
CA PRO A 131 37.05 21.55 -3.72
C PRO A 131 38.01 22.56 -3.08
N PRO A 132 39.34 22.34 -3.17
CA PRO A 132 40.29 23.35 -2.71
C PRO A 132 39.93 24.66 -3.38
N ALA A 133 39.86 25.73 -2.60
CA ALA A 133 39.57 27.07 -3.11
C ALA A 133 40.59 27.38 -4.20
N SER A 134 40.16 27.30 -5.46
CA SER A 134 40.97 27.77 -6.57
C SER A 134 41.10 29.28 -6.39
N PRO A 135 42.31 29.84 -6.32
CA PRO A 135 42.49 31.28 -6.29
C PRO A 135 41.87 31.86 -7.56
N ALA A 136 41.17 32.99 -7.38
CA ALA A 136 40.39 33.68 -8.40
C ALA A 136 41.01 33.58 -9.80
N ALA A 137 40.28 32.93 -10.70
CA ALA A 137 40.59 32.95 -12.12
C ALA A 137 40.32 34.37 -12.65
N GLU A 138 41.37 35.13 -12.90
CA GLU A 138 41.35 36.24 -13.83
C GLU A 138 40.87 35.76 -15.22
N PRO A 139 40.17 36.60 -16.00
CA PRO A 139 39.60 36.17 -17.27
C PRO A 139 40.73 35.95 -18.30
N VAL A 140 40.98 34.70 -18.67
CA VAL A 140 41.93 34.35 -19.74
C VAL A 140 41.17 34.18 -21.07
N PRO A 141 41.58 34.87 -22.15
CA PRO A 141 41.00 34.73 -23.49
C PRO A 141 41.46 33.43 -24.21
N GLU A 142 40.77 33.11 -25.30
CA GLU A 142 40.86 31.91 -26.15
C GLU A 142 42.25 31.33 -26.48
N PRO A 143 42.33 30.04 -26.83
CA PRO A 143 43.59 29.29 -26.85
C PRO A 143 44.33 29.39 -28.18
N ALA A 144 45.58 29.86 -28.13
CA ALA A 144 46.53 29.69 -29.23
C ALA A 144 47.62 28.67 -28.84
N LYS A 145 47.59 27.53 -29.55
CA LYS A 145 48.60 26.47 -29.52
C LYS A 145 50.00 27.05 -29.70
N LYS A 146 50.91 26.78 -28.75
CA LYS A 146 52.25 26.19 -28.95
C LYS A 146 53.18 26.48 -27.76
N ARG A 147 54.00 25.46 -27.45
CA ARG A 147 55.25 25.49 -26.70
C ARG A 147 55.15 25.60 -25.18
N VAL A 148 55.04 24.43 -24.55
CA VAL A 148 55.82 24.15 -23.33
C VAL A 148 56.47 22.77 -23.49
N LYS A 149 57.67 22.77 -24.05
CA LYS A 149 58.68 21.73 -23.83
C LYS A 149 59.99 22.49 -23.59
N ALA A 150 60.34 22.63 -22.31
CA ALA A 150 61.66 22.92 -21.74
C ALA A 150 61.51 23.82 -20.50
N ALA A 151 61.12 23.24 -19.36
CA ALA A 151 61.44 23.75 -18.01
C ALA A 151 60.86 22.79 -16.96
N LEU A 152 61.39 21.58 -16.91
CA LEU A 152 61.24 20.70 -15.74
C LEU A 152 62.55 19.91 -15.65
N LYS A 153 63.54 20.59 -15.10
CA LYS A 153 64.72 19.96 -14.52
C LYS A 153 65.03 20.77 -13.26
N ASP A 154 65.15 20.05 -12.16
CA ASP A 154 65.54 20.50 -10.82
C ASP A 154 64.41 21.00 -9.89
N VAL A 155 63.56 20.06 -9.45
CA VAL A 155 62.92 20.15 -8.12
C VAL A 155 63.01 18.77 -7.46
N ALA A 156 63.77 18.70 -6.36
CA ALA A 156 63.93 17.50 -5.55
C ALA A 156 62.68 17.21 -4.69
N PRO A 157 62.33 15.94 -4.41
CA PRO A 157 61.17 15.59 -3.60
C PRO A 157 61.38 15.92 -2.11
N PRO A 158 60.34 16.36 -1.38
CA PRO A 158 60.42 16.61 0.06
C PRO A 158 60.44 15.31 0.88
N PRO A 159 61.02 15.32 2.10
CA PRO A 159 61.12 14.12 2.94
C PRO A 159 59.77 13.70 3.54
N PRO A 160 59.59 12.41 3.90
CA PRO A 160 58.34 11.89 4.45
C PRO A 160 58.08 12.37 5.90
N PRO A 161 56.81 12.53 6.31
CA PRO A 161 56.45 12.96 7.65
C PRO A 161 56.64 11.85 8.71
N PRO A 162 56.82 12.21 9.99
CA PRO A 162 57.00 11.23 11.08
C PRO A 162 55.69 10.46 11.40
N PRO A 163 55.78 9.24 11.94
CA PRO A 163 54.62 8.43 12.28
C PRO A 163 53.83 8.99 13.49
N PRO A 164 52.50 8.81 13.53
CA PRO A 164 51.66 9.30 14.61
C PRO A 164 51.87 8.51 15.92
N PRO A 165 51.63 9.14 17.09
CA PRO A 165 51.72 8.45 18.39
C PRO A 165 50.62 7.39 18.54
N PRO A 166 50.86 6.32 19.33
CA PRO A 166 49.88 5.26 19.54
C PRO A 166 48.65 5.77 20.32
N PRO A 167 47.43 5.28 20.01
CA PRO A 167 46.23 5.64 20.74
C PRO A 167 46.26 5.14 22.19
N PRO A 168 45.61 5.84 23.13
CA PRO A 168 45.49 5.37 24.52
C PRO A 168 44.76 4.01 24.56
N PRO A 169 45.05 3.15 25.55
CA PRO A 169 44.40 1.86 25.68
C PRO A 169 42.90 2.05 25.87
N VAL A 170 42.14 1.60 24.87
CA VAL A 170 40.69 1.44 24.97
C VAL A 170 40.44 0.44 26.08
N ALA A 171 39.77 0.88 27.15
CA ALA A 171 39.26 -0.02 28.16
C ALA A 171 38.44 -1.10 27.45
N VAL A 172 38.83 -2.36 27.63
CA VAL A 172 38.06 -3.50 27.14
C VAL A 172 36.71 -3.45 27.85
N VAL A 173 35.71 -2.91 27.16
CA VAL A 173 34.31 -3.11 27.49
C VAL A 173 34.13 -4.64 27.48
N PRO A 174 33.60 -5.25 28.55
CA PRO A 174 33.34 -6.67 28.56
C PRO A 174 32.51 -7.03 27.31
N PRO A 175 32.78 -8.18 26.67
CA PRO A 175 32.00 -8.58 25.50
C PRO A 175 30.51 -8.53 25.85
N PRO A 176 29.66 -8.09 24.90
CA PRO A 176 28.22 -8.03 25.14
C PRO A 176 27.71 -9.39 25.64
N PRO A 177 26.65 -9.42 26.47
CA PRO A 177 26.02 -10.68 26.82
C PRO A 177 25.70 -11.41 25.52
N GLU A 178 26.23 -12.64 25.40
CA GLU A 178 25.95 -13.50 24.27
C GLU A 178 24.42 -13.61 24.14
N ASP A 179 23.88 -13.38 22.94
CA ASP A 179 22.45 -13.59 22.61
C ASP A 179 22.23 -15.12 22.68
N ASP A 180 22.18 -15.69 23.90
CA ASP A 180 21.94 -17.10 24.13
C ASP A 180 20.43 -17.35 23.97
N PRO A 181 20.02 -17.94 22.83
CA PRO A 181 18.61 -18.18 22.57
C PRO A 181 17.98 -19.11 23.63
N THR A 182 18.79 -19.90 24.35
CA THR A 182 18.31 -20.83 25.37
C THR A 182 17.76 -20.09 26.57
N LEU A 183 18.54 -19.15 27.13
CA LEU A 183 18.15 -18.36 28.30
C LEU A 183 16.96 -17.43 27.99
N PHE A 184 16.95 -16.82 26.81
CA PHE A 184 15.83 -15.98 26.35
C PHE A 184 14.52 -16.80 26.24
N ASN A 185 14.61 -18.04 25.74
CA ASN A 185 13.46 -18.93 25.64
C ASN A 185 12.95 -19.40 27.01
N GLU A 186 13.86 -19.66 27.96
CA GLU A 186 13.49 -20.02 29.33
C GLU A 186 12.72 -18.90 30.02
N LYS A 187 13.15 -17.65 29.89
CA LYS A 187 12.44 -16.49 30.46
C LYS A 187 11.01 -16.36 29.94
N ILE A 188 10.81 -16.57 28.65
CA ILE A 188 9.48 -16.52 28.03
C ILE A 188 8.61 -17.67 28.53
N ARG A 189 9.15 -18.88 28.68
CA ARG A 189 8.44 -20.01 29.28
C ARG A 189 8.10 -19.78 30.75
N ALA A 190 8.97 -19.08 31.48
CA ALA A 190 8.74 -18.69 32.87
C ALA A 190 7.82 -17.46 33.02
N ALA A 191 7.30 -16.90 31.92
CA ALA A 191 6.52 -15.65 31.90
C ALA A 191 7.26 -14.45 32.52
N ALA A 192 8.60 -14.46 32.49
CA ALA A 192 9.46 -13.36 32.93
C ALA A 192 9.56 -12.29 31.82
N TRP A 193 8.42 -11.70 31.46
CA TRP A 193 8.28 -10.78 30.33
C TRP A 193 9.17 -9.54 30.44
N ASP A 194 9.25 -8.94 31.64
CA ASP A 194 10.04 -7.74 31.88
C ASP A 194 11.54 -8.00 31.71
N GLU A 195 12.02 -9.17 32.15
CA GLU A 195 13.42 -9.59 31.97
C GLU A 195 13.74 -9.84 30.50
N ALA A 196 12.83 -10.50 29.76
CA ALA A 196 12.98 -10.72 28.33
C ALA A 196 12.99 -9.40 27.55
N LEU A 197 12.17 -8.42 27.94
CA LEU A 197 12.17 -7.08 27.35
C LEU A 197 13.48 -6.34 27.61
N ALA A 198 13.99 -6.40 28.84
CA ALA A 198 15.28 -5.80 29.20
C ALA A 198 16.45 -6.40 28.39
N GLU A 199 16.41 -7.70 28.12
CA GLU A 199 17.39 -8.39 27.29
C GLU A 199 17.36 -7.92 25.84
N VAL A 200 16.17 -7.73 25.26
CA VAL A 200 16.01 -7.15 23.91
C VAL A 200 16.59 -5.73 23.85
N GLU A 201 16.35 -4.90 24.87
CA GLU A 201 16.92 -3.55 24.92
C GLU A 201 18.46 -3.58 25.07
N ALA A 202 18.99 -4.47 25.91
CA ALA A 202 20.44 -4.66 26.06
C ALA A 202 21.10 -5.12 24.74
N ALA A 203 20.49 -6.06 24.03
CA ALA A 203 20.96 -6.54 22.72
C ALA A 203 20.90 -5.46 21.64
N LEU A 204 19.90 -4.56 21.70
CA LEU A 204 19.82 -3.40 20.82
C LEU A 204 20.94 -2.39 21.11
N LEU A 205 21.16 -2.07 22.39
CA LEU A 205 22.17 -1.09 22.83
C LEU A 205 23.61 -1.58 22.54
N SER A 206 23.84 -2.89 22.62
CA SER A 206 25.13 -3.50 22.26
C SER A 206 25.36 -3.64 20.76
N GLY A 207 24.32 -3.44 19.94
CA GLY A 207 24.36 -3.62 18.49
C GLY A 207 24.30 -5.08 18.04
N ALA A 208 24.00 -6.03 18.94
CA ALA A 208 23.84 -7.44 18.59
C ALA A 208 22.63 -7.71 17.68
N ILE A 209 21.58 -6.87 17.79
CA ILE A 209 20.39 -6.94 16.94
C ILE A 209 20.05 -5.59 16.30
N SER A 210 19.37 -5.64 15.15
CA SER A 210 18.90 -4.44 14.45
C SER A 210 17.72 -3.78 15.17
N PRO A 211 17.48 -2.46 14.99
CA PRO A 211 16.29 -1.80 15.52
C PRO A 211 14.97 -2.45 15.07
N ALA A 212 14.90 -2.95 13.84
CA ALA A 212 13.72 -3.65 13.33
C ALA A 212 13.50 -4.99 14.03
N THR A 213 14.58 -5.75 14.27
CA THR A 213 14.53 -7.01 15.03
C THR A 213 14.12 -6.76 16.47
N ALA A 214 14.65 -5.72 17.12
CA ALA A 214 14.29 -5.34 18.48
C ALA A 214 12.82 -4.94 18.58
N ALA A 215 12.33 -4.12 17.65
CA ALA A 215 10.91 -3.74 17.55
C ALA A 215 9.99 -4.98 17.42
N ARG A 216 10.34 -5.91 16.52
CA ARG A 216 9.60 -7.17 16.31
C ARG A 216 9.58 -8.04 17.57
N ARG A 217 10.74 -8.25 18.20
CA ARG A 217 10.88 -9.04 19.45
C ARG A 217 10.05 -8.39 20.58
N ARG A 218 10.13 -7.07 20.75
CA ARG A 218 9.34 -6.31 21.73
C ARG A 218 7.84 -6.47 21.50
N ALA A 219 7.38 -6.34 20.24
CA ALA A 219 5.97 -6.51 19.90
C ALA A 219 5.46 -7.92 20.22
N GLY A 220 6.26 -8.94 19.91
CA GLY A 220 5.95 -10.33 20.25
C GLY A 220 5.85 -10.59 21.76
N LEU A 221 6.80 -10.08 22.55
CA LEU A 221 6.79 -10.21 24.01
C LEU A 221 5.58 -9.53 24.65
N LEU A 222 5.28 -8.29 24.24
CA LEU A 222 4.12 -7.54 24.73
C LEU A 222 2.80 -8.25 24.37
N LEU A 223 2.71 -8.81 23.17
CA LEU A 223 1.55 -9.60 22.75
C LEU A 223 1.44 -10.91 23.55
N GLY A 224 2.56 -11.58 23.80
CA GLY A 224 2.63 -12.75 24.68
C GLY A 224 2.07 -12.47 26.07
N GLN A 225 2.52 -11.38 26.67
CA GLN A 225 2.02 -10.91 27.97
C GLN A 225 0.51 -10.57 27.91
N ALA A 226 0.05 -9.93 26.82
CA ALA A 226 -1.36 -9.62 26.63
C ALA A 226 -2.24 -10.88 26.58
N MET A 227 -1.74 -11.97 26.00
CA MET A 227 -2.49 -13.23 25.85
C MET A 227 -2.69 -13.99 27.16
N VAL A 228 -1.83 -13.76 28.17
CA VAL A 228 -1.88 -14.48 29.46
C VAL A 228 -2.50 -13.67 30.59
N VAL A 229 -2.71 -12.36 30.41
CA VAL A 229 -3.33 -11.52 31.45
C VAL A 229 -4.84 -11.66 31.44
N GLU A 230 -5.44 -11.77 32.63
CA GLU A 230 -6.90 -11.90 32.79
C GLU A 230 -7.63 -10.55 32.68
N ASP A 231 -6.98 -9.46 33.10
CA ASP A 231 -7.56 -8.12 33.03
C ASP A 231 -7.66 -7.63 31.58
N ALA A 232 -8.91 -7.49 31.10
CA ALA A 232 -9.18 -7.13 29.71
C ALA A 232 -8.63 -5.74 29.32
N ASP A 233 -8.62 -4.78 30.24
CA ASP A 233 -8.09 -3.45 29.97
C ASP A 233 -6.56 -3.48 29.86
N GLN A 234 -5.89 -4.27 30.69
CA GLN A 234 -4.45 -4.53 30.58
C GLN A 234 -4.10 -5.26 29.29
N ALA A 235 -4.86 -6.28 28.92
CA ALA A 235 -4.69 -6.99 27.65
C ALA A 235 -4.78 -6.05 26.45
N LEU A 236 -5.75 -5.13 26.43
CA LEU A 236 -5.88 -4.10 25.40
C LEU A 236 -4.72 -3.11 25.39
N ARG A 237 -4.23 -2.68 26.56
CA ARG A 237 -3.07 -1.79 26.67
C ARG A 237 -1.83 -2.46 26.09
N LEU A 238 -1.53 -3.68 26.53
CA LEU A 238 -0.37 -4.45 26.07
C LEU A 238 -0.44 -4.76 24.57
N GLY A 239 -1.61 -5.13 24.05
CA GLY A 239 -1.81 -5.34 22.62
C GLY A 239 -1.58 -4.06 21.79
N ARG A 240 -2.03 -2.90 22.28
CA ARG A 240 -1.75 -1.60 21.64
C ARG A 240 -0.28 -1.25 21.67
N ASP A 241 0.39 -1.51 22.79
CA ASP A 241 1.82 -1.23 22.92
C ASP A 241 2.65 -2.18 22.05
N ALA A 242 2.22 -3.43 21.86
CA ALA A 242 2.78 -4.34 20.86
C ALA A 242 2.69 -3.76 19.44
N LEU A 243 1.50 -3.28 19.04
CA LEU A 243 1.30 -2.70 17.71
C LEU A 243 2.01 -1.34 17.53
N LYS A 244 2.24 -0.58 18.62
CA LYS A 244 3.09 0.61 18.57
C LYS A 244 4.57 0.26 18.39
N ALA A 245 5.02 -0.81 19.04
CA ALA A 245 6.40 -1.28 18.93
C ALA A 245 6.74 -1.73 17.50
N ASP A 246 5.84 -2.50 16.87
CA ASP A 246 5.92 -2.85 15.46
C ASP A 246 4.55 -2.67 14.78
N PRO A 247 4.33 -1.57 14.04
CA PRO A 247 3.08 -1.30 13.33
C PRO A 247 2.73 -2.29 12.22
N ASP A 248 3.70 -3.08 11.74
CA ASP A 248 3.52 -4.11 10.70
C ASP A 248 3.32 -5.51 11.31
N PHE A 249 3.19 -5.59 12.65
CA PHE A 249 3.01 -6.85 13.37
C PHE A 249 1.55 -7.31 13.33
N LEU A 250 1.22 -8.04 12.26
CA LEU A 250 -0.10 -8.62 12.01
C LEU A 250 -0.72 -9.38 13.21
N PRO A 251 0.03 -10.19 13.99
CA PRO A 251 -0.52 -10.85 15.18
C PRO A 251 -1.14 -9.90 16.20
N ALA A 252 -0.50 -8.75 16.48
CA ALA A 252 -1.03 -7.78 17.44
C ALA A 252 -2.30 -7.09 16.92
N ALA A 253 -2.33 -6.77 15.62
CA ALA A 253 -3.53 -6.24 14.98
C ALA A 253 -4.72 -7.22 15.07
N LEU A 254 -4.50 -8.51 14.75
CA LEU A 254 -5.53 -9.55 14.84
C LEU A 254 -6.03 -9.75 16.26
N TYR A 255 -5.13 -9.76 17.24
CA TYR A 255 -5.48 -9.88 18.65
C TYR A 255 -6.38 -8.73 19.10
N LEU A 256 -5.99 -7.48 18.81
CA LEU A 256 -6.80 -6.30 19.13
C LEU A 256 -8.15 -6.31 18.43
N LEU A 257 -8.19 -6.67 17.15
CA LEU A 257 -9.44 -6.79 16.39
C LEU A 257 -10.39 -7.79 17.04
N ARG A 258 -9.90 -8.99 17.39
CA ARG A 258 -10.70 -10.04 18.05
C ARG A 258 -11.21 -9.58 19.41
N LEU A 259 -10.38 -8.90 20.21
CA LEU A 259 -10.82 -8.35 21.51
C LEU A 259 -11.88 -7.26 21.36
N HIS A 260 -11.72 -6.34 20.40
CA HIS A 260 -12.72 -5.31 20.14
C HIS A 260 -14.02 -5.90 19.57
N ALA A 261 -13.92 -6.89 18.68
CA ALA A 261 -15.07 -7.60 18.12
C ALA A 261 -15.85 -8.38 19.18
N ALA A 262 -15.17 -9.13 20.04
CA ALA A 262 -15.79 -9.86 21.14
C ALA A 262 -16.49 -8.92 22.15
N ALA A 263 -15.96 -7.70 22.33
CA ALA A 263 -16.54 -6.68 23.18
C ALA A 263 -17.64 -5.84 22.51
N GLY A 264 -18.01 -6.13 21.26
CA GLY A 264 -19.00 -5.33 20.50
C GLY A 264 -18.54 -3.90 20.18
N ARG A 265 -17.25 -3.58 20.38
CA ARG A 265 -16.65 -2.26 20.14
C ARG A 265 -16.30 -2.09 18.67
N ARG A 266 -17.34 -1.95 17.85
CA ARG A 266 -17.25 -1.94 16.39
C ARG A 266 -16.38 -0.80 15.85
N ALA A 267 -16.55 0.42 16.36
CA ALA A 267 -15.80 1.58 15.89
C ALA A 267 -14.29 1.43 16.13
N GLU A 268 -13.90 0.90 17.30
CA GLU A 268 -12.51 0.66 17.66
C GLU A 268 -11.90 -0.47 16.84
N ALA A 269 -12.65 -1.55 16.58
CA ALA A 269 -12.20 -2.61 15.69
C ALA A 269 -11.98 -2.08 14.26
N GLU A 270 -12.94 -1.34 13.70
CA GLU A 270 -12.82 -0.76 12.36
C GLU A 270 -11.64 0.25 12.28
N ALA A 271 -11.35 0.98 13.36
CA ALA A 271 -10.18 1.86 13.43
C ALA A 271 -8.86 1.08 13.39
N VAL A 272 -8.74 -0.03 14.14
CA VAL A 272 -7.57 -0.92 14.10
C VAL A 272 -7.42 -1.52 12.70
N LEU A 273 -8.53 -2.02 12.11
CA LEU A 273 -8.55 -2.57 10.75
C LEU A 273 -8.02 -1.54 9.75
N ALA A 274 -8.57 -0.33 9.73
CA ALA A 274 -8.17 0.71 8.78
C ALA A 274 -6.70 1.14 8.96
N ALA A 275 -6.18 1.18 10.20
CA ALA A 275 -4.79 1.50 10.48
C ALA A 275 -3.84 0.40 9.98
N SER A 276 -4.15 -0.87 10.28
CA SER A 276 -3.35 -2.02 9.86
C SER A 276 -3.44 -2.25 8.35
N TRP A 277 -4.62 -2.07 7.74
CA TRP A 277 -4.83 -2.25 6.30
C TRP A 277 -3.97 -1.29 5.46
N ARG A 278 -3.70 -0.07 5.94
CA ARG A 278 -2.82 0.89 5.24
C ARG A 278 -1.40 0.37 5.07
N ARG A 279 -0.94 -0.51 5.96
CA ARG A 279 0.45 -0.97 6.02
C ARG A 279 0.60 -2.40 5.54
N THR A 280 -0.28 -3.28 6.02
CA THR A 280 -0.24 -4.72 5.77
C THR A 280 -1.65 -5.24 5.49
N PRO A 281 -2.21 -4.98 4.28
CA PRO A 281 -3.48 -5.58 3.87
C PRO A 281 -3.43 -7.11 3.99
N SER A 282 -4.45 -7.71 4.60
CA SER A 282 -4.50 -9.16 4.79
C SER A 282 -5.94 -9.63 4.99
N GLY A 283 -6.34 -10.68 4.27
CA GLY A 283 -7.65 -11.33 4.44
C GLY A 283 -7.95 -11.76 5.87
N LEU A 284 -6.93 -12.08 6.68
CA LEU A 284 -7.12 -12.39 8.10
C LEU A 284 -7.73 -11.23 8.90
N LEU A 285 -7.37 -9.98 8.56
CA LEU A 285 -7.93 -8.81 9.21
C LEU A 285 -9.43 -8.72 8.93
N LEU A 286 -9.85 -9.06 7.71
CA LEU A 286 -11.27 -9.10 7.32
C LEU A 286 -12.00 -10.27 7.98
N ASP A 287 -11.39 -11.45 8.03
CA ASP A 287 -11.95 -12.62 8.69
C ASP A 287 -12.21 -12.33 10.18
N ALA A 288 -11.29 -11.66 10.86
CA ALA A 288 -11.45 -11.22 12.26
C ALA A 288 -12.60 -10.22 12.45
N CYS A 289 -12.93 -9.44 11.41
CA CYS A 289 -14.01 -8.46 11.44
C CYS A 289 -15.35 -9.01 10.93
N ARG A 290 -15.42 -10.22 10.36
CA ARG A 290 -16.63 -10.74 9.71
C ARG A 290 -17.84 -10.76 10.66
N VAL A 291 -17.62 -11.06 11.95
CA VAL A 291 -18.67 -11.06 12.99
C VAL A 291 -19.25 -9.66 13.23
N LEU A 292 -18.45 -8.59 13.09
CA LEU A 292 -18.91 -7.21 13.28
C LEU A 292 -19.91 -6.74 12.24
N TRP A 293 -19.90 -7.38 11.07
CA TRP A 293 -20.72 -7.03 9.91
C TRP A 293 -21.76 -8.10 9.59
N ALA A 294 -22.05 -9.01 10.52
CA ALA A 294 -22.99 -10.10 10.29
C ALA A 294 -24.42 -9.62 9.99
N GLU A 295 -24.82 -8.49 10.56
CA GLU A 295 -26.14 -7.88 10.37
C GLU A 295 -26.21 -6.91 9.18
N ASP A 296 -25.07 -6.57 8.60
CA ASP A 296 -25.00 -5.63 7.49
C ASP A 296 -25.51 -6.30 6.20
N ASP A 297 -26.33 -5.59 5.43
CA ASP A 297 -26.72 -6.06 4.11
C ASP A 297 -25.50 -6.17 3.17
N PRO A 298 -25.57 -7.01 2.12
CA PRO A 298 -24.43 -7.21 1.22
C PRO A 298 -23.91 -5.93 0.55
N GLN A 299 -24.78 -4.98 0.22
CA GLN A 299 -24.39 -3.74 -0.46
C GLN A 299 -23.64 -2.80 0.51
N SER A 300 -24.11 -2.68 1.75
CA SER A 300 -23.39 -1.92 2.80
C SER A 300 -22.00 -2.48 3.10
N ARG A 301 -21.85 -3.82 3.10
CA ARG A 301 -20.53 -4.47 3.26
C ARG A 301 -19.59 -4.18 2.09
N LEU A 302 -20.11 -4.22 0.86
CA LEU A 302 -19.36 -3.86 -0.33
C LEU A 302 -18.85 -2.41 -0.26
N GLU A 303 -19.71 -1.45 0.05
CA GLU A 303 -19.34 -0.03 0.14
C GLU A 303 -18.25 0.21 1.21
N ARG A 304 -18.32 -0.48 2.35
CA ARG A 304 -17.28 -0.40 3.38
C ARG A 304 -15.94 -0.93 2.89
N LEU A 305 -15.94 -2.07 2.20
CA LEU A 305 -14.71 -2.67 1.69
C LEU A 305 -14.12 -1.90 0.50
N GLU A 306 -14.95 -1.27 -0.33
CA GLU A 306 -14.50 -0.30 -1.33
C GLU A 306 -13.78 0.88 -0.65
N HIS A 307 -14.35 1.43 0.43
CA HIS A 307 -13.73 2.53 1.16
C HIS A 307 -12.41 2.12 1.84
N LEU A 308 -12.37 0.96 2.50
CA LEU A 308 -11.16 0.41 3.12
C LEU A 308 -10.02 0.26 2.10
N ALA A 309 -10.37 -0.26 0.91
CA ALA A 309 -9.45 -0.50 -0.19
C ALA A 309 -8.85 0.77 -0.79
N GLU A 310 -9.45 1.96 -0.62
CA GLU A 310 -8.90 3.21 -1.16
C GLU A 310 -7.45 3.46 -0.72
N SER A 311 -7.10 3.05 0.51
CA SER A 311 -5.75 3.20 1.04
C SER A 311 -4.70 2.30 0.37
N ASN A 312 -5.12 1.20 -0.26
CA ASN A 312 -4.28 0.21 -0.93
C ASN A 312 -4.96 -0.33 -2.19
N ALA A 313 -5.40 0.58 -3.08
CA ALA A 313 -6.34 0.26 -4.16
C ALA A 313 -5.85 -0.77 -5.19
N ASN A 314 -4.53 -0.88 -5.38
CA ASN A 314 -3.91 -1.82 -6.32
C ASN A 314 -3.38 -3.09 -5.65
N HIS A 315 -3.58 -3.25 -4.34
CA HIS A 315 -3.12 -4.42 -3.61
C HIS A 315 -4.03 -5.62 -3.90
N GLN A 316 -3.45 -6.82 -4.04
CA GLN A 316 -4.21 -8.04 -4.34
C GLN A 316 -5.33 -8.27 -3.31
N GLU A 317 -5.02 -8.18 -2.02
CA GLU A 317 -6.01 -8.32 -0.93
C GLU A 317 -7.17 -7.31 -1.03
N SER A 318 -6.92 -6.08 -1.49
CA SER A 318 -7.98 -5.09 -1.71
C SER A 318 -8.90 -5.50 -2.86
N HIS A 319 -8.33 -6.06 -3.93
CA HIS A 319 -9.12 -6.61 -5.03
C HIS A 319 -9.91 -7.86 -4.60
N LEU A 320 -9.32 -8.76 -3.81
CA LEU A 320 -10.02 -9.94 -3.28
C LEU A 320 -11.17 -9.52 -2.35
N ALA A 321 -10.94 -8.56 -1.46
CA ALA A 321 -11.94 -8.04 -0.53
C ALA A 321 -13.16 -7.46 -1.26
N ILE A 322 -12.93 -6.57 -2.24
CA ILE A 322 -14.01 -6.01 -3.06
C ILE A 322 -14.67 -7.12 -3.90
N GLY A 323 -13.89 -8.04 -4.45
CA GLY A 323 -14.39 -9.16 -5.25
C GLY A 323 -15.36 -10.05 -4.49
N GLU A 324 -14.97 -10.51 -3.29
CA GLU A 324 -15.82 -11.32 -2.40
C GLU A 324 -17.10 -10.58 -2.02
N ALA A 325 -16.98 -9.31 -1.63
CA ALA A 325 -18.13 -8.49 -1.25
C ALA A 325 -19.08 -8.23 -2.44
N ALA A 326 -18.52 -8.03 -3.63
CA ALA A 326 -19.29 -7.83 -4.85
C ALA A 326 -20.01 -9.11 -5.29
N VAL A 327 -19.42 -10.30 -5.09
CA VAL A 327 -20.11 -11.58 -5.28
C VAL A 327 -21.29 -11.69 -4.32
N ALA A 328 -21.07 -11.40 -3.03
CA ALA A 328 -22.14 -11.43 -2.02
C ALA A 328 -23.28 -10.43 -2.30
N ALA A 329 -22.97 -9.29 -2.92
CA ALA A 329 -23.93 -8.28 -3.34
C ALA A 329 -24.47 -8.47 -4.78
N GLU A 330 -24.17 -9.60 -5.42
CA GLU A 330 -24.60 -9.95 -6.79
C GLU A 330 -24.21 -8.89 -7.85
N ARG A 331 -23.09 -8.19 -7.64
CA ARG A 331 -22.53 -7.20 -8.55
C ARG A 331 -21.52 -7.88 -9.48
N TRP A 332 -21.98 -8.81 -10.31
CA TRP A 332 -21.14 -9.70 -11.13
C TRP A 332 -20.07 -8.98 -11.95
N GLY A 333 -20.45 -7.91 -12.65
CA GLY A 333 -19.50 -7.13 -13.46
C GLY A 333 -18.41 -6.43 -12.64
N LEU A 334 -18.71 -6.03 -11.39
CA LEU A 334 -17.72 -5.47 -10.47
C LEU A 334 -16.82 -6.58 -9.89
N ALA A 335 -17.43 -7.67 -9.41
CA ALA A 335 -16.75 -8.83 -8.88
C ALA A 335 -15.70 -9.35 -9.87
N ARG A 336 -16.12 -9.62 -11.12
CA ARG A 336 -15.25 -10.08 -12.20
C ARG A 336 -14.04 -9.17 -12.41
N ARG A 337 -14.24 -7.85 -12.45
CA ARG A 337 -13.14 -6.88 -12.67
C ARG A 337 -12.10 -6.96 -11.56
N HIS A 338 -12.53 -6.98 -10.30
CA HIS A 338 -11.61 -7.03 -9.17
C HIS A 338 -10.96 -8.41 -9.03
N LEU A 339 -11.70 -9.50 -9.17
CA LEU A 339 -11.15 -10.85 -9.07
C LEU A 339 -10.13 -11.15 -10.20
N VAL A 340 -10.39 -10.70 -11.43
CA VAL A 340 -9.40 -10.79 -12.52
C VAL A 340 -8.13 -10.00 -12.20
N ALA A 341 -8.26 -8.79 -11.63
CA ALA A 341 -7.11 -8.02 -11.18
C ALA A 341 -6.32 -8.73 -10.07
N ALA A 342 -7.03 -9.35 -9.11
CA ALA A 342 -6.42 -10.11 -8.03
C ALA A 342 -5.62 -11.33 -8.52
N VAL A 343 -6.21 -12.18 -9.36
CA VAL A 343 -5.54 -13.41 -9.85
C VAL A 343 -4.45 -13.10 -10.87
N LYS A 344 -4.53 -11.96 -11.57
CA LYS A 344 -3.46 -11.47 -12.43
C LYS A 344 -2.25 -10.96 -11.63
N ALA A 345 -2.47 -10.39 -10.45
CA ALA A 345 -1.40 -9.95 -9.57
C ALA A 345 -0.60 -11.15 -9.02
N ALA A 346 -1.29 -12.16 -8.52
CA ALA A 346 -0.71 -13.46 -8.19
C ALA A 346 -1.80 -14.55 -8.21
N PRO A 347 -1.48 -15.82 -8.53
CA PRO A 347 -2.43 -16.92 -8.38
C PRO A 347 -2.95 -17.02 -6.95
N ASN A 348 -4.27 -17.18 -6.77
CA ASN A 348 -4.89 -17.21 -5.46
C ASN A 348 -6.16 -18.08 -5.47
N ALA A 349 -6.27 -19.01 -4.51
CA ALA A 349 -7.36 -19.96 -4.45
C ALA A 349 -8.74 -19.29 -4.29
N LEU A 350 -8.84 -18.30 -3.40
CA LEU A 350 -10.09 -17.56 -3.17
C LEU A 350 -10.51 -16.82 -4.45
N GLY A 351 -9.56 -16.16 -5.12
CA GLY A 351 -9.82 -15.45 -6.37
C GLY A 351 -10.39 -16.36 -7.47
N TYR A 352 -9.80 -17.55 -7.65
CA TYR A 352 -10.29 -18.53 -8.62
C TYR A 352 -11.65 -19.12 -8.25
N ARG A 353 -11.87 -19.45 -6.98
CA ARG A 353 -13.14 -19.98 -6.49
C ARG A 353 -14.29 -19.00 -6.69
N LEU A 354 -14.08 -17.73 -6.33
CA LEU A 354 -15.06 -16.67 -6.53
C LEU A 354 -15.31 -16.39 -8.02
N MET A 355 -14.28 -16.48 -8.88
CA MET A 355 -14.48 -16.38 -10.33
C MET A 355 -15.35 -17.51 -10.88
N ALA A 356 -15.16 -18.74 -10.42
CA ALA A 356 -16.01 -19.86 -10.80
C ALA A 356 -17.47 -19.62 -10.39
N GLU A 357 -17.70 -19.13 -9.17
CA GLU A 357 -19.04 -18.77 -8.69
C GLU A 357 -19.70 -17.65 -9.52
N VAL A 358 -18.92 -16.64 -9.94
CA VAL A 358 -19.40 -15.57 -10.82
C VAL A 358 -19.89 -16.14 -12.16
N GLU A 359 -19.15 -17.07 -12.78
CA GLU A 359 -19.61 -17.67 -14.05
C GLU A 359 -20.93 -18.42 -13.86
N GLU A 360 -21.04 -19.25 -12.82
CA GLU A 360 -22.24 -20.08 -12.60
C GLU A 360 -23.50 -19.26 -12.34
N LYS A 361 -23.38 -18.14 -11.60
CA LYS A 361 -24.50 -17.31 -11.21
C LYS A 361 -24.90 -16.27 -12.28
N GLU A 362 -23.94 -15.74 -13.05
CA GLU A 362 -24.22 -14.71 -14.07
C GLU A 362 -24.90 -15.31 -15.32
N ALA A 363 -24.51 -16.52 -15.73
CA ALA A 363 -25.03 -17.17 -16.93
C ALA A 363 -25.26 -18.67 -16.70
N PRO A 364 -26.45 -19.06 -16.17
CA PRO A 364 -26.80 -20.47 -15.98
C PRO A 364 -26.58 -21.27 -17.28
N GLY A 365 -25.77 -22.34 -17.21
CA GLY A 365 -25.34 -23.13 -18.38
C GLY A 365 -23.89 -22.91 -18.81
N SER A 366 -23.14 -22.01 -18.17
CA SER A 366 -21.70 -21.82 -18.40
C SER A 366 -20.79 -22.74 -17.56
N GLU A 367 -21.21 -23.98 -17.31
CA GLU A 367 -20.47 -24.96 -16.48
C GLU A 367 -19.02 -25.13 -16.96
N ASN A 368 -18.81 -25.13 -18.27
CA ASN A 368 -17.49 -25.19 -18.88
C ASN A 368 -16.59 -24.00 -18.49
N ALA A 369 -17.16 -22.80 -18.33
CA ALA A 369 -16.39 -21.61 -17.93
C ALA A 369 -16.03 -21.65 -16.44
N ALA A 370 -16.95 -22.11 -15.59
CA ALA A 370 -16.68 -22.30 -14.16
C ALA A 370 -15.59 -23.36 -13.92
N GLU A 371 -15.64 -24.47 -14.66
CA GLU A 371 -14.65 -25.54 -14.53
C GLU A 371 -13.24 -25.10 -14.94
N VAL A 372 -13.11 -24.17 -15.89
CA VAL A 372 -11.81 -23.57 -16.23
C VAL A 372 -11.18 -22.89 -15.01
N TRP A 373 -11.96 -22.14 -14.23
CA TRP A 373 -11.47 -21.48 -13.02
C TRP A 373 -11.17 -22.46 -11.89
N ARG A 374 -12.01 -23.49 -11.70
CA ARG A 374 -11.74 -24.56 -10.72
C ARG A 374 -10.48 -25.36 -11.04
N ARG A 375 -10.22 -25.62 -12.33
CA ARG A 375 -8.98 -26.26 -12.76
C ARG A 375 -7.77 -25.40 -12.41
N LYS A 376 -7.83 -24.09 -12.67
CA LYS A 376 -6.78 -23.15 -12.25
C LYS A 376 -6.56 -23.11 -10.75
N GLU A 377 -7.63 -23.18 -9.94
CA GLU A 377 -7.50 -23.31 -8.47
C GLU A 377 -6.65 -24.53 -8.09
N ARG A 378 -6.88 -25.69 -8.73
CA ARG A 378 -6.12 -26.92 -8.42
C ARG A 378 -4.68 -26.89 -8.93
N GLU A 379 -4.44 -26.29 -10.09
CA GLU A 379 -3.15 -26.34 -10.79
C GLU A 379 -2.20 -25.20 -10.40
N GLU A 380 -2.73 -24.01 -10.11
CA GLU A 380 -1.93 -22.79 -9.97
C GLU A 380 -1.99 -22.19 -8.55
N ALA A 381 -3.03 -22.47 -7.76
CA ALA A 381 -3.18 -21.79 -6.47
C ALA A 381 -2.13 -22.28 -5.45
N PRO A 382 -1.45 -21.36 -4.75
CA PRO A 382 -0.57 -21.75 -3.66
C PRO A 382 -1.40 -22.36 -2.51
N PRO A 383 -0.77 -23.17 -1.64
CA PRO A 383 -1.42 -23.62 -0.41
C PRO A 383 -1.88 -22.40 0.41
N LEU A 384 -2.99 -22.56 1.13
CA LEU A 384 -3.51 -21.47 1.96
C LEU A 384 -2.44 -21.02 2.96
N PRO A 385 -2.23 -19.70 3.12
CA PRO A 385 -1.24 -19.20 4.06
C PRO A 385 -1.64 -19.64 5.47
N ALA A 386 -0.66 -20.14 6.21
CA ALA A 386 -0.84 -20.67 7.55
C ALA A 386 0.30 -20.19 8.44
N TRP A 387 0.05 -20.11 9.75
CA TRP A 387 1.12 -19.80 10.69
C TRP A 387 2.10 -20.97 10.71
N ARG A 388 3.34 -20.72 10.28
CA ARG A 388 4.37 -21.73 10.16
C ARG A 388 5.58 -21.34 10.99
N CYS A 389 6.07 -22.30 11.76
CA CYS A 389 7.35 -22.15 12.43
C CYS A 389 8.49 -22.21 11.42
N ALA A 390 9.30 -21.15 11.34
CA ALA A 390 10.49 -21.10 10.49
C ALA A 390 11.59 -22.09 10.94
N ALA A 391 11.59 -22.53 12.20
CA ALA A 391 12.60 -23.44 12.74
C ALA A 391 12.29 -24.92 12.47
N CYS A 392 11.05 -25.38 12.69
CA CYS A 392 10.68 -26.80 12.55
C CYS A 392 9.66 -27.08 11.44
N GLY A 393 9.11 -26.05 10.80
CA GLY A 393 8.11 -26.18 9.74
C GLY A 393 6.69 -26.51 10.22
N ALA A 394 6.45 -26.66 11.53
CA ALA A 394 5.14 -26.96 12.09
C ALA A 394 4.12 -25.87 11.73
N VAL A 395 2.91 -26.30 11.37
CA VAL A 395 1.78 -25.43 11.01
C VAL A 395 0.84 -25.31 12.21
N GLN A 396 0.38 -24.11 12.51
CA GLN A 396 -0.50 -23.80 13.64
C GLN A 396 -1.70 -22.96 13.19
N ALA A 397 -2.80 -23.03 13.95
CA ALA A 397 -4.03 -22.31 13.63
C ALA A 397 -3.94 -20.81 13.95
N ASP A 398 -3.29 -20.48 15.06
CA ASP A 398 -3.09 -19.10 15.53
C ASP A 398 -1.61 -18.82 15.79
N TRP A 399 -1.30 -17.53 15.84
CA TRP A 399 0.03 -17.07 16.23
C TRP A 399 0.25 -17.26 17.73
N SER A 400 1.47 -17.66 18.09
CA SER A 400 1.96 -17.77 19.47
C SER A 400 3.40 -17.29 19.55
N VAL A 401 3.80 -16.80 20.73
CA VAL A 401 5.19 -16.38 20.98
C VAL A 401 6.16 -17.56 20.81
N THR A 402 5.74 -18.74 21.25
CA THR A 402 6.51 -19.99 21.18
C THR A 402 5.84 -20.97 20.23
N CYS A 403 6.60 -21.67 19.41
CA CYS A 403 6.07 -22.74 18.58
C CYS A 403 5.64 -23.93 19.46
N ALA A 404 4.41 -24.42 19.34
CA ALA A 404 3.93 -25.55 20.15
C ALA A 404 4.65 -26.90 19.89
N ALA A 405 5.44 -27.01 18.81
CA ALA A 405 6.11 -28.25 18.43
C ALA A 405 7.59 -28.32 18.82
N CYS A 406 8.32 -27.20 18.74
CA CYS A 406 9.76 -27.15 19.04
C CYS A 406 10.13 -26.09 20.08
N ASP A 407 9.14 -25.39 20.64
CA ASP A 407 9.30 -24.29 21.59
C ASP A 407 10.20 -23.14 21.10
N GLY A 408 10.43 -23.05 19.80
CA GLY A 408 11.18 -21.95 19.19
C GLY A 408 10.42 -20.63 19.38
N VAL A 409 11.08 -19.63 19.93
CA VAL A 409 10.50 -18.31 20.22
C VAL A 409 10.57 -17.39 19.02
N MET A 410 9.49 -16.64 18.77
CA MET A 410 9.39 -15.68 17.67
C MET A 410 9.69 -16.29 16.29
N THR A 411 9.47 -17.61 16.16
CA THR A 411 9.70 -18.36 14.92
C THR A 411 8.42 -18.57 14.12
N VAL A 412 7.26 -18.31 14.71
CA VAL A 412 5.96 -18.48 14.06
C VAL A 412 5.64 -17.23 13.25
N ASP A 413 5.71 -17.35 11.93
CA ASP A 413 5.32 -16.30 11.00
C ASP A 413 4.35 -16.85 9.96
N ARG A 414 3.62 -15.95 9.28
CA ARG A 414 2.74 -16.30 8.18
C ARG A 414 3.42 -15.88 6.89
N GLY A 415 3.87 -16.89 6.14
CA GLY A 415 4.47 -16.70 4.81
C GLY A 415 3.49 -16.23 3.76
#